data_AF-A0A7V4M0P8-F1
#
_entry.id   AF-A0A7V4M0P8-F1
#
_cell.length_a   1.000
_cell.length_b   1.000
_cell.length_c   1.000
_cell.angle_alpha   90.00
_cell.angle_beta   90.00
_cell.angle_gamma   90.00
#
_symmetry.space_group_name_H-M   'P 1'
#
loop_
_entity.id
_entity.type
_entity.pdbx_description
1 polymer ?
#
loop_
_entity_poly.entity_id
_entity_poly.type
_entity_poly.pdbx_seq_one_letter_code
_entity_poly.pdbx_strand_id
1 'polypeptide(L)'
;ARGHVYAEGTQFAADVPRNEHGIPLGGAGTLALTADMKQMLAEFVRGVSLRGYGVSLALGIAIPIPILSPEILRRTCIRDRDISAPVVDYSSDYPENTGRILGRVTYEQLRSGEITIKGRKIPVGSLSSYAKALEAAHLLADQIRRGDFALNPPIAPLPARRTCKPMKIRTRRS
;
A
#
# COMPACT_ATOMS: atom_id res chain seq x y z
N ALA A 1 8.59 -17.11 5.54
CA ALA A 1 9.96 -16.60 5.31
C ALA A 1 10.15 -15.32 6.10
N ARG A 2 11.35 -15.10 6.67
CA ARG A 2 11.74 -13.77 7.17
C ARG A 2 12.25 -12.94 6.00
N GLY A 3 11.92 -11.65 6.00
CA GLY A 3 12.30 -10.72 4.94
C GLY A 3 12.76 -9.38 5.48
N HIS A 4 13.30 -8.55 4.61
CA HIS A 4 13.81 -7.22 4.94
C HIS A 4 13.19 -6.16 4.04
N VAL A 5 12.92 -4.99 4.62
CA VAL A 5 12.80 -3.74 3.85
C VAL A 5 14.23 -3.32 3.52
N TYR A 6 14.63 -3.42 2.25
CA TYR A 6 16.02 -3.16 1.86
C TYR A 6 16.24 -1.78 1.22
N ALA A 7 15.18 -1.14 0.71
CA ALA A 7 15.23 0.18 0.10
C ALA A 7 13.82 0.76 -0.07
N GLU A 8 13.75 1.96 -0.65
CA GLU A 8 12.55 2.48 -1.26
C GLU A 8 12.17 1.72 -2.55
N GLY A 9 10.87 1.52 -2.77
CA GLY A 9 10.34 0.95 -4.00
C GLY A 9 10.31 1.95 -5.15
N THR A 10 10.10 1.46 -6.38
CA THR A 10 10.17 2.27 -7.61
C THR A 10 9.27 3.50 -7.60
N GLN A 11 8.09 3.41 -6.98
CA GLN A 11 7.11 4.50 -6.88
C GLN A 11 7.17 5.23 -5.53
N PHE A 12 8.26 5.10 -4.78
CA PHE A 12 8.37 5.74 -3.47
C PHE A 12 8.29 7.26 -3.60
N ALA A 13 7.30 7.83 -2.91
CA ALA A 13 7.13 9.25 -2.71
C ALA A 13 6.83 9.50 -1.23
N ALA A 14 7.65 10.34 -0.59
CA ALA A 14 7.45 10.77 0.79
C ALA A 14 6.77 12.14 0.85
N ASP A 15 7.04 12.97 -0.16
CA ASP A 15 6.56 14.34 -0.30
C ASP A 15 5.30 14.37 -1.17
N VAL A 16 4.20 13.94 -0.57
CA VAL A 16 2.86 13.95 -1.19
C VAL A 16 1.91 14.77 -0.33
N PRO A 17 0.83 15.32 -0.91
CA PRO A 17 -0.21 15.99 -0.14
C PRO A 17 -0.74 15.09 0.99
N ARG A 18 -0.90 15.67 2.18
CA ARG A 18 -1.43 14.99 3.37
C ARG A 18 -2.61 15.76 3.94
N ASN A 19 -3.54 15.07 4.58
CA ASN A 19 -4.60 15.73 5.34
C ASN A 19 -4.07 16.29 6.68
N GLU A 20 -4.96 16.92 7.46
CA GLU A 20 -4.66 17.47 8.79
C GLU A 20 -4.14 16.44 9.81
N HIS A 21 -4.38 15.15 9.58
CA HIS A 21 -3.85 14.05 10.39
C HIS A 21 -2.51 13.51 9.89
N GLY A 22 -1.92 14.13 8.87
CA GLY A 22 -0.66 13.69 8.26
C GLY A 22 -0.80 12.46 7.38
N ILE A 23 -2.02 12.07 6.98
CA ILE A 23 -2.29 10.89 6.15
C ILE A 23 -2.09 11.25 4.68
N PRO A 24 -1.30 10.48 3.91
CA PRO A 24 -1.18 10.66 2.47
C PRO A 24 -2.53 10.66 1.77
N LEU A 25 -2.75 11.65 0.91
CA LEU A 25 -3.98 11.78 0.13
C LEU A 25 -4.00 10.92 -1.15
N GLY A 26 -2.96 10.11 -1.36
CA GLY A 26 -2.75 9.22 -2.50
C GLY A 26 -1.60 8.25 -2.23
N GLY A 27 -1.12 7.57 -3.27
CA GLY A 27 -0.01 6.62 -3.15
C GLY A 27 1.27 7.26 -2.59
N ALA A 28 1.85 6.64 -1.58
CA ALA A 28 3.06 7.11 -0.90
C ALA A 28 3.82 5.95 -0.28
N GLY A 29 5.12 6.15 -0.03
CA GLY A 29 5.89 5.25 0.83
C GLY A 29 6.07 3.81 0.32
N THR A 30 6.03 3.56 -0.99
CA THR A 30 6.22 2.22 -1.57
C THR A 30 7.54 1.58 -1.09
N LEU A 31 7.48 0.40 -0.47
CA LEU A 31 8.66 -0.28 0.07
C LEU A 31 9.25 -1.27 -0.94
N ALA A 32 10.58 -1.44 -0.91
CA ALA A 32 11.26 -2.53 -1.57
C ALA A 32 11.59 -3.63 -0.56
N LEU A 33 11.17 -4.86 -0.86
CA LEU A 33 11.21 -6.00 0.06
C LEU A 33 12.00 -7.16 -0.54
N THR A 34 12.75 -7.89 0.29
CA THR A 34 13.49 -9.09 -0.11
C THR A 34 13.29 -10.22 0.90
N ALA A 35 13.11 -11.45 0.42
CA ALA A 35 12.94 -12.66 1.23
C ALA A 35 13.20 -13.93 0.39
N ASP A 36 13.53 -15.04 1.04
CA ASP A 36 13.64 -16.34 0.38
C ASP A 36 12.25 -16.96 0.13
N MET A 37 11.86 -17.05 -1.15
CA MET A 37 10.59 -17.62 -1.57
C MET A 37 10.44 -19.10 -1.22
N LYS A 38 11.54 -19.87 -1.13
CA LYS A 38 11.49 -21.30 -0.75
C LYS A 38 11.00 -21.51 0.68
N GLN A 39 11.11 -20.48 1.53
CA GLN A 39 10.70 -20.48 2.92
C GLN A 39 9.31 -19.84 3.12
N MET A 40 8.62 -19.44 2.05
CA MET A 40 7.30 -18.81 2.14
C MET A 40 6.22 -19.87 2.34
N LEU A 41 5.16 -19.49 3.07
CA LEU A 41 3.97 -20.31 3.19
C LEU A 41 3.16 -20.15 1.90
N ALA A 42 2.87 -21.28 1.22
CA ALA A 42 2.23 -21.28 -0.09
C ALA A 42 0.86 -20.59 -0.11
N GLU A 43 0.16 -20.54 1.02
CA GLU A 43 -1.13 -19.87 1.17
C GLU A 43 -1.10 -18.35 0.95
N PHE A 44 0.07 -17.71 1.13
CA PHE A 44 0.27 -16.27 0.93
C PHE A 44 0.97 -15.94 -0.40
N VAL A 45 1.22 -16.95 -1.25
CA VAL A 45 1.93 -16.79 -2.52
C VAL A 45 1.03 -17.28 -3.65
N ARG A 46 0.53 -16.36 -4.49
CA ARG A 46 -0.37 -16.71 -5.59
C ARG A 46 0.08 -16.10 -6.90
N GLY A 47 0.27 -16.95 -7.91
CA GLY A 47 0.32 -16.49 -9.30
C GLY A 47 -1.06 -15.95 -9.70
N VAL A 48 -1.07 -14.77 -10.32
CA VAL A 48 -2.28 -14.08 -10.77
C VAL A 48 -2.10 -13.55 -12.19
N SER A 49 -3.20 -13.38 -12.91
CA SER A 49 -3.21 -12.68 -14.19
C SER A 49 -3.99 -11.39 -14.01
N LEU A 50 -3.32 -10.26 -14.16
CA LEU A 50 -3.91 -8.94 -14.00
C LEU A 50 -4.05 -8.29 -15.37
N ARG A 51 -5.27 -7.86 -15.72
CA ARG A 51 -5.51 -7.21 -17.01
C ARG A 51 -4.63 -5.95 -17.13
N GLY A 52 -3.89 -5.83 -18.21
CA GLY A 52 -2.93 -4.74 -18.44
C GLY A 52 -1.54 -4.95 -17.81
N TYR A 53 -1.40 -5.92 -16.90
CA TYR A 53 -0.13 -6.23 -16.21
C TYR A 53 0.38 -7.65 -16.53
N GLY A 54 -0.47 -8.52 -17.08
CA GLY A 54 -0.11 -9.88 -17.49
C GLY A 54 0.08 -10.83 -16.31
N VAL A 55 0.98 -11.81 -16.49
CA VAL A 55 1.36 -12.75 -15.45
C VAL A 55 2.06 -12.00 -14.32
N SER A 56 1.52 -12.11 -13.13
CA SER A 56 1.92 -11.35 -11.94
C SER A 56 1.94 -12.25 -10.71
N LEU A 57 2.56 -11.78 -9.64
CA LEU A 57 2.65 -12.49 -8.36
C LEU A 57 2.00 -11.65 -7.26
N ALA A 58 1.00 -12.22 -6.59
CA ALA A 58 0.40 -11.66 -5.39
C ALA A 58 1.07 -12.28 -4.16
N LEU A 59 1.59 -11.43 -3.27
CA LEU A 59 2.28 -11.82 -2.04
C LEU A 59 1.59 -11.20 -0.82
N GLY A 60 1.25 -12.04 0.15
CA GLY A 60 0.81 -11.61 1.48
C GLY A 60 2.02 -11.27 2.35
N ILE A 61 2.01 -10.09 2.96
CA ILE A 61 3.15 -9.56 3.73
C ILE A 61 2.62 -8.96 5.03
N ALA A 62 3.20 -9.37 6.15
CA ALA A 62 2.96 -8.77 7.46
C ALA A 62 4.24 -8.06 7.92
N ILE A 63 4.11 -6.80 8.34
CA ILE A 63 5.22 -5.96 8.80
C ILE A 63 4.85 -5.46 10.20
N PRO A 64 5.68 -5.74 11.24
CA PRO A 64 5.40 -5.23 12.57
C PRO A 64 5.74 -3.75 12.64
N ILE A 65 4.88 -2.95 13.29
CA ILE A 65 5.14 -1.53 13.55
C ILE A 65 5.53 -1.39 15.02
N PRO A 66 6.83 -1.27 15.36
CA PRO A 66 7.25 -1.11 16.74
C PRO A 66 6.82 0.26 17.28
N ILE A 67 6.11 0.26 18.40
CA ILE A 67 5.65 1.49 19.06
C ILE A 67 6.79 2.06 19.91
N LEU A 68 7.63 2.89 19.27
CA LEU A 68 8.81 3.50 19.91
C LEU A 68 8.55 4.91 20.45
N SER A 69 7.40 5.51 20.12
CA SER A 69 7.01 6.84 20.58
C SER A 69 5.49 7.01 20.61
N PRO A 70 4.96 7.97 21.39
CA PRO A 70 3.54 8.32 21.37
C PRO A 70 3.04 8.75 19.98
N GLU A 71 3.92 9.34 19.17
CA GLU A 71 3.58 9.73 17.80
C GLU A 71 3.31 8.51 16.91
N ILE A 72 4.11 7.45 17.02
CA ILE A 72 3.88 6.20 16.29
C ILE A 72 2.55 5.59 16.73
N LEU A 73 2.29 5.53 18.04
CA LEU A 73 1.01 5.03 18.58
C LEU A 73 -0.18 5.81 18.00
N ARG A 74 -0.11 7.14 17.99
CA ARG A 74 -1.17 7.98 17.42
C ARG A 74 -1.43 7.64 15.95
N ARG A 75 -0.38 7.41 15.17
CA ARG A 75 -0.47 7.06 13.74
C ARG A 75 -1.02 5.65 13.51
N THR A 76 -0.80 4.70 14.42
CA THR A 76 -1.41 3.35 14.31
C THR A 76 -2.88 3.31 14.75
N CYS A 77 -3.37 4.35 15.45
CA CYS A 77 -4.77 4.49 15.87
C CYS A 77 -5.67 5.23 14.86
N ILE A 78 -5.17 5.58 13.68
CA ILE A 78 -5.96 6.20 12.61
C ILE A 78 -7.13 5.28 12.23
N ARG A 79 -8.34 5.83 12.10
CA ARG A 79 -9.54 5.05 11.77
C ARG A 79 -9.80 5.06 10.27
N ASP A 80 -10.49 4.04 9.78
CA ASP A 80 -10.87 3.91 8.36
C ASP A 80 -11.64 5.14 7.83
N ARG A 81 -12.41 5.82 8.70
CA ARG A 81 -13.16 7.04 8.37
C ARG A 81 -12.25 8.25 8.07
N ASP A 82 -11.03 8.25 8.61
CA ASP A 82 -10.07 9.35 8.50
C ASP A 82 -9.12 9.16 7.30
N ILE A 83 -9.09 7.96 6.71
CA ILE A 83 -8.25 7.62 5.56
C ILE A 83 -9.03 7.91 4.28
N SER A 84 -8.70 9.02 3.62
CA SER A 84 -9.29 9.41 2.34
C SER A 84 -8.49 8.87 1.15
N ALA A 85 -9.16 8.17 0.24
CA ALA A 85 -8.58 7.63 -0.99
C ALA A 85 -9.17 8.31 -2.24
N PRO A 86 -8.34 8.62 -3.26
CA PRO A 86 -8.83 9.14 -4.52
C PRO A 86 -9.49 8.01 -5.34
N VAL A 87 -10.60 8.33 -6.01
CA VAL A 87 -11.16 7.45 -7.04
C VAL A 87 -10.67 7.94 -8.40
N VAL A 88 -10.01 7.06 -9.15
CA VAL A 88 -9.38 7.37 -10.44
C VAL A 88 -9.95 6.46 -11.52
N ASP A 89 -10.14 6.99 -12.73
CA ASP A 89 -10.54 6.17 -13.88
C ASP A 89 -9.35 5.31 -14.35
N TYR A 90 -9.52 3.99 -14.29
CA TYR A 90 -8.47 3.05 -14.69
C TYR A 90 -8.31 2.92 -16.21
N SER A 91 -9.28 3.37 -17.00
CA SER A 91 -9.27 3.24 -18.46
C SER A 91 -8.41 4.30 -19.15
N SER A 92 -8.35 5.51 -18.60
CA SER A 92 -7.66 6.66 -19.19
C SER A 92 -6.80 7.42 -18.18
N ASP A 93 -7.40 7.92 -17.10
CA ASP A 93 -6.73 8.83 -16.16
C ASP A 93 -5.53 8.16 -15.43
N TYR A 94 -5.66 6.89 -15.05
CA TYR A 94 -4.58 6.15 -14.38
C TYR A 94 -3.41 5.81 -15.33
N PRO A 95 -3.61 5.18 -16.50
CA PRO A 95 -2.50 4.90 -17.43
C PRO A 95 -1.79 6.15 -17.95
N GLU A 96 -2.53 7.24 -18.19
CA GLU A 96 -1.99 8.49 -18.71
C GLU A 96 -1.44 9.41 -17.60
N ASN A 97 -1.65 9.04 -16.34
CA ASN A 97 -1.25 9.83 -15.17
C ASN A 97 -1.71 11.30 -15.28
N THR A 98 -2.98 11.52 -15.66
CA THR A 98 -3.55 12.87 -15.85
C THR A 98 -3.70 13.64 -14.55
N GLY A 99 -3.67 12.94 -13.41
CA GLY A 99 -3.92 13.50 -12.08
C GLY A 99 -5.40 13.77 -11.79
N ARG A 100 -6.30 13.46 -12.72
CA ARG A 100 -7.74 13.63 -12.53
C ARG A 100 -8.27 12.61 -11.54
N ILE A 101 -9.06 13.10 -10.58
CA ILE A 101 -9.80 12.27 -9.63
C ILE A 101 -11.30 12.45 -9.86
N LEU A 102 -12.05 11.36 -9.83
CA LEU A 102 -13.51 11.36 -9.94
C LEU A 102 -14.19 11.79 -8.65
N GLY A 103 -13.48 11.66 -7.53
CA GLY A 103 -13.93 12.00 -6.18
C GLY A 103 -12.97 11.44 -5.13
N ARG A 104 -13.35 11.62 -3.87
CA ARG A 104 -12.69 11.01 -2.71
C ARG A 104 -13.69 10.22 -1.90
N VAL A 105 -13.25 9.08 -1.37
CA VAL A 105 -14.04 8.24 -0.47
C VAL A 105 -13.17 7.84 0.73
N THR A 106 -13.80 7.53 1.86
CA THR A 106 -13.09 7.02 3.04
C THR A 106 -12.88 5.52 2.93
N TYR A 107 -11.87 4.98 3.60
CA TYR A 107 -11.69 3.52 3.70
C TYR A 107 -12.89 2.83 4.35
N GLU A 108 -13.59 3.52 5.26
CA GLU A 108 -14.83 3.03 5.86
C GLU A 108 -15.92 2.79 4.81
N GLN A 109 -16.09 3.72 3.86
CA GLN A 109 -17.01 3.55 2.73
C GLN A 109 -16.54 2.46 1.75
N LEU A 110 -15.23 2.33 1.52
CA LEU A 110 -14.71 1.23 0.70
C LEU A 110 -15.01 -0.13 1.35
N ARG A 111 -14.94 -0.22 2.68
CA ARG A 111 -15.21 -1.41 3.46
C ARG A 111 -16.69 -1.77 3.57
N SER A 112 -17.61 -0.82 3.38
CA SER A 112 -19.04 -1.14 3.30
C SER A 112 -19.43 -1.88 2.01
N GLY A 113 -18.53 -1.98 1.02
CA GLY A 113 -18.75 -2.73 -0.22
C GLY A 113 -19.51 -1.96 -1.31
N GLU A 114 -19.91 -0.72 -1.04
CA GLU A 114 -20.59 0.16 -1.99
C GLU A 114 -20.22 1.63 -1.72
N ILE A 115 -20.00 2.40 -2.79
CA ILE A 115 -19.78 3.85 -2.75
C ILE A 115 -20.71 4.57 -3.71
N THR A 116 -20.95 5.86 -3.47
CA THR A 116 -21.71 6.73 -4.38
C THR A 116 -20.79 7.71 -5.09
N ILE A 117 -20.77 7.68 -6.42
CA ILE A 117 -20.00 8.62 -7.26
C ILE A 117 -20.93 9.20 -8.30
N LYS A 118 -20.98 10.53 -8.42
CA LYS A 118 -21.83 11.24 -9.40
C LYS A 118 -23.30 10.79 -9.35
N GLY A 119 -23.83 10.57 -8.13
CA GLY A 119 -25.20 10.10 -7.91
C GLY A 119 -25.47 8.63 -8.22
N ARG A 120 -24.45 7.84 -8.59
CA ARG A 120 -24.58 6.41 -8.87
C ARG A 120 -23.93 5.58 -7.77
N LYS A 121 -24.62 4.53 -7.32
CA LYS A 121 -24.09 3.50 -6.43
C LYS A 121 -23.22 2.53 -7.23
N ILE A 122 -22.03 2.23 -6.71
CA ILE A 122 -21.02 1.40 -7.38
C ILE A 122 -20.50 0.39 -6.35
N PRO A 123 -20.51 -0.92 -6.67
CA PRO A 123 -19.93 -1.93 -5.79
C PRO A 123 -18.41 -1.77 -5.72
N VAL A 124 -17.86 -2.01 -4.54
CA VAL A 124 -16.41 -1.94 -4.27
C VAL A 124 -15.86 -3.35 -4.09
N GLY A 125 -14.72 -3.61 -4.74
CA GLY A 125 -13.92 -4.82 -4.55
C GLY A 125 -12.49 -4.47 -4.12
N SER A 126 -11.86 -5.37 -3.35
CA SER A 126 -10.45 -5.26 -2.99
C SER A 126 -9.59 -6.13 -3.91
N LEU A 127 -8.38 -5.65 -4.21
CA LEU A 127 -7.36 -6.45 -4.91
C LEU A 127 -6.65 -7.45 -3.98
N SER A 128 -6.83 -7.31 -2.66
CA SER A 128 -6.25 -8.18 -1.65
C SER A 128 -7.32 -8.78 -0.72
N SER A 129 -7.03 -9.97 -0.17
CA SER A 129 -7.89 -10.62 0.81
C SER A 129 -7.64 -10.07 2.20
N TYR A 130 -8.66 -9.45 2.80
CA TYR A 130 -8.56 -8.93 4.16
C TYR A 130 -8.41 -10.04 5.21
N ALA A 131 -9.12 -11.17 5.01
CA ALA A 131 -9.00 -12.33 5.90
C ALA A 131 -7.56 -12.87 5.92
N LYS A 132 -6.91 -12.99 4.75
CA LYS A 132 -5.50 -13.42 4.65
C LYS A 132 -4.54 -12.39 5.25
N ALA A 133 -4.84 -11.10 5.14
CA ALA A 133 -4.03 -10.07 5.80
C ALA A 133 -4.07 -10.19 7.33
N LEU A 134 -5.25 -10.44 7.91
CA LEU A 134 -5.39 -10.67 9.36
C LEU A 134 -4.68 -11.95 9.81
N GLU A 135 -4.80 -13.03 9.04
CA GLU A 135 -4.12 -14.29 9.32
C GLU A 135 -2.59 -14.10 9.36
N ALA A 136 -2.02 -13.45 8.35
CA ALA A 136 -0.59 -13.13 8.32
C ALA A 136 -0.17 -12.23 9.50
N ALA A 137 -1.00 -11.25 9.87
CA ALA A 137 -0.73 -10.36 10.99
C ALA A 137 -0.74 -11.11 12.34
N HIS A 138 -1.70 -12.01 12.55
CA HIS A 138 -1.76 -12.84 13.76
C HIS A 138 -0.59 -13.82 13.85
N LEU A 139 -0.24 -14.48 12.75
CA LEU A 139 0.93 -15.37 12.70
C LEU A 139 2.22 -14.64 13.09
N LEU A 140 2.43 -13.42 12.57
CA LEU A 140 3.56 -12.58 12.93
C LEU A 140 3.50 -12.15 14.42
N ALA A 141 2.34 -11.73 14.90
CA ALA A 141 2.16 -11.33 16.30
C ALA A 141 2.49 -12.49 17.25
N ASP A 142 2.10 -13.71 16.92
CA ASP A 142 2.39 -14.89 17.72
C ASP A 142 3.87 -15.26 17.71
N GLN A 143 4.55 -15.14 16.56
CA GLN A 143 6.01 -15.31 16.50
C GLN A 143 6.74 -14.28 17.38
N ILE A 144 6.29 -13.02 17.38
CA ILE A 144 6.84 -11.97 18.24
C ILE A 144 6.62 -12.31 19.72
N ARG A 145 5.41 -12.71 20.11
CA ARG A 145 5.08 -13.07 21.50
C ARG A 145 5.92 -14.23 22.03
N ARG A 146 6.23 -15.21 21.17
CA ARG A 146 7.07 -16.36 21.53
C ARG A 146 8.57 -16.04 21.54
N GLY A 147 8.99 -14.89 21.03
CA GLY A 147 10.41 -14.55 20.84
C GLY A 147 11.04 -15.18 19.59
N ASP A 148 10.24 -15.83 18.74
CA ASP A 148 10.68 -16.42 17.47
C ASP A 148 10.95 -15.35 16.39
N PHE A 149 10.60 -14.09 16.66
CA PHE A 149 10.83 -12.98 15.74
C PHE A 149 11.50 -11.83 16.49
N ALA A 150 12.75 -11.52 16.11
CA ALA A 150 13.48 -10.36 16.61
C ALA A 150 13.37 -9.19 15.64
N LEU A 151 13.20 -7.99 16.18
CA LEU A 151 13.24 -6.75 15.41
C LEU A 151 14.69 -6.37 15.14
N ASN A 152 15.03 -6.17 13.88
CA ASN A 152 16.32 -5.61 13.47
C ASN A 152 16.19 -4.09 13.31
N PRO A 153 17.28 -3.33 13.55
CA PRO A 153 17.32 -1.94 13.14
C PRO A 153 17.11 -1.83 11.62
N PRO A 154 16.54 -0.72 11.13
CA PRO A 154 16.43 -0.49 9.69
C PRO A 154 17.79 -0.59 8.99
N ILE A 155 17.84 -1.24 7.83
CA ILE A 155 19.07 -1.34 7.01
C ILE A 155 19.57 0.06 6.64
N ALA A 156 18.64 0.94 6.26
CA ALA A 156 18.87 2.35 5.99
C ALA A 156 17.57 3.13 6.28
N PRO A 157 17.65 4.43 6.64
CA PRO A 157 16.48 5.27 6.72
C PRO A 157 15.88 5.50 5.33
N LEU A 158 14.56 5.40 5.22
CA LEU A 158 13.86 5.77 3.98
C LEU A 158 13.94 7.29 3.75
N PRO A 159 14.03 7.77 2.50
CA PRO A 159 14.14 9.19 2.22
C PRO A 159 12.95 9.99 2.77
N ALA A 160 13.21 10.98 3.63
CA ALA A 160 12.16 11.83 4.22
C ALA A 160 11.52 12.79 3.19
N ARG A 161 12.27 13.15 2.13
CA ARG A 161 11.81 14.01 1.04
C ARG A 161 12.15 13.35 -0.29
N ARG A 162 11.12 12.88 -1.00
CA ARG A 162 11.25 12.25 -2.32
C ARG A 162 9.94 12.42 -3.06
N THR A 163 10.02 12.85 -4.32
CA THR A 163 8.91 12.89 -5.25
C THR A 163 9.16 11.90 -6.39
N CYS A 164 8.10 11.23 -6.85
CA CYS A 164 8.15 10.42 -8.06
C CYS A 164 7.84 11.34 -9.25
N LYS A 165 8.83 11.55 -10.14
CA LYS A 165 8.64 12.40 -11.32
C LYS A 165 8.06 11.58 -12.47
N PRO A 166 7.07 12.10 -13.21
CA PRO A 166 6.57 11.43 -14.40
C PRO A 166 7.66 11.37 -15.48
N MET A 167 7.54 10.39 -16.37
CA MET A 167 8.39 10.28 -17.55
C MET A 167 8.20 11.52 -18.44
N LYS A 168 9.30 12.16 -18.85
CA LYS A 168 9.25 13.28 -19.81
C LYS A 168 8.97 12.72 -21.20
N ILE A 169 7.75 12.90 -21.70
CA ILE A 169 7.40 12.57 -23.09
C ILE A 169 8.04 13.62 -23.99
N ARG A 170 8.96 13.18 -24.87
CA ARG A 170 9.53 14.03 -25.93
C ARG A 170 8.86 13.65 -27.25
N THR A 171 8.07 14.55 -27.82
CA THR A 171 7.62 14.41 -29.20
C THR A 171 8.80 14.71 -30.13
N ARG A 172 9.06 13.83 -31.11
CA ARG A 172 9.99 14.15 -32.21
C ARG A 172 9.41 15.37 -32.93
N ARG A 173 10.16 16.47 -33.00
CA ARG A 173 9.87 17.54 -33.96
C ARG A 173 10.08 16.93 -35.35
N SER A 174 8.99 16.85 -36.12
CA SER A 174 9.03 16.63 -37.57
C SER A 174 9.71 17.80 -38.26
#